data_AF-A0A2E9CUQ9-F1
#
_entry.id   AF-A0A2E9CUQ9-F1
#
_cell.length_a   1.000
_cell.length_b   1.000
_cell.length_c   1.000
_cell.angle_alpha   90.00
_cell.angle_beta   90.00
_cell.angle_gamma   90.00
#
_symmetry.space_group_name_H-M   'P 1'
#
loop_
_entity.id
_entity.type
_entity.pdbx_description
1 polymer ?
#
loop_
_entity_poly.entity_id
_entity_poly.type
_entity_poly.pdbx_seq_one_letter_code
_entity_poly.pdbx_strand_id
1 'polypeptide(L)'
;MPTASVQYDDDEKLAMARAAATLLARWSVPHETAGRLLHGDYPTEQAAALLGIHAALRRIFSDNERAARWIGAANDAFDGRSALDVMLADGLASIRRVRRYLESELTG
;
A
#
# COMPACT_ATOMS: atom_id res chain seq x y z
N MET A 1 17.96 14.19 15.95
CA MET A 1 18.58 13.77 14.68
C MET A 1 17.56 13.98 13.57
N PRO A 2 17.79 14.81 12.54
CA PRO A 2 16.91 14.83 11.39
C PRO A 2 17.18 13.58 10.57
N THR A 3 16.21 12.67 10.46
CA THR A 3 16.23 11.61 9.46
C THR A 3 16.27 12.29 8.10
N ALA A 4 17.37 12.15 7.36
CA ALA A 4 17.43 12.60 5.97
C ALA A 4 16.18 12.09 5.25
N SER A 5 15.32 13.01 4.82
CA SER A 5 14.19 12.68 3.97
C SER A 5 14.80 11.97 2.75
N VAL A 6 14.47 10.70 2.54
CA VAL A 6 14.94 9.97 1.37
C VAL A 6 14.52 10.78 0.14
N GLN A 7 15.49 11.42 -0.50
CA GLN A 7 15.26 12.13 -1.75
C GLN A 7 15.39 11.10 -2.86
N TYR A 8 14.27 10.83 -3.51
CA TYR A 8 14.23 9.99 -4.71
C TYR A 8 14.49 10.88 -5.92
N ASP A 9 15.32 10.41 -6.86
CA ASP A 9 15.43 11.05 -8.17
C ASP A 9 14.19 10.77 -9.05
N ASP A 10 14.07 11.43 -10.20
CA ASP A 10 12.86 11.30 -11.03
C ASP A 10 12.72 9.92 -11.70
N ASP A 11 13.82 9.22 -11.97
CA ASP A 11 13.77 7.85 -12.48
C ASP A 11 13.33 6.89 -11.37
N GLU A 12 13.86 7.05 -10.16
CA GLU A 12 13.43 6.29 -8.98
C GLU A 12 11.95 6.51 -8.67
N LYS A 13 11.46 7.76 -8.70
CA LYS A 13 10.03 8.08 -8.52
C LYS A 13 9.17 7.37 -9.56
N LEU A 14 9.60 7.39 -10.83
CA LEU A 14 8.87 6.73 -11.92
C LEU A 14 8.89 5.21 -11.78
N ALA A 15 10.02 4.64 -11.39
CA ALA A 15 10.17 3.21 -11.13
C ALA A 15 9.28 2.77 -9.96
N MET A 16 9.24 3.55 -8.86
CA MET A 16 8.37 3.28 -7.72
C MET A 16 6.89 3.35 -8.11
N ALA A 17 6.49 4.37 -8.87
CA ALA A 17 5.11 4.49 -9.35
C ALA A 17 4.70 3.30 -10.23
N ARG A 18 5.57 2.88 -11.16
CA ARG A 18 5.34 1.71 -12.03
C ARG A 18 5.28 0.40 -11.23
N ALA A 19 6.15 0.23 -10.24
CA ALA A 19 6.17 -0.93 -9.37
C ALA A 19 4.88 -1.00 -8.54
N ALA A 20 4.44 0.13 -7.96
CA ALA A 20 3.19 0.20 -7.22
C ALA A 20 1.96 -0.04 -8.11
N ALA A 21 1.95 0.47 -9.35
CA ALA A 21 0.88 0.16 -10.31
C ALA A 21 0.81 -1.33 -10.66
N THR A 22 1.96 -1.96 -10.90
CA THR A 22 2.06 -3.41 -11.16
C THR A 22 1.54 -4.23 -9.98
N LEU A 23 1.87 -3.80 -8.76
CA LEU A 23 1.41 -4.42 -7.53
C LEU A 23 -0.11 -4.33 -7.38
N LEU A 24 -0.70 -3.17 -7.62
CA LEU A 24 -2.15 -2.96 -7.54
C LEU A 24 -2.89 -3.84 -8.56
N ALA A 25 -2.36 -3.96 -9.78
CA ALA A 25 -2.90 -4.88 -10.79
C ALA A 25 -2.83 -6.35 -10.32
N ARG A 26 -1.75 -6.74 -9.64
CA ARG A 26 -1.60 -8.08 -9.05
C ARG A 26 -2.60 -8.34 -7.91
N TRP A 27 -3.01 -7.31 -7.19
CA TRP A 27 -4.10 -7.39 -6.21
C TRP A 27 -5.49 -7.31 -6.85
N SER A 28 -5.57 -7.37 -8.18
CA SER A 28 -6.82 -7.25 -8.94
C SER A 28 -7.56 -5.93 -8.69
N VAL A 29 -6.85 -4.87 -8.31
CA VAL A 29 -7.42 -3.52 -8.17
C VAL A 29 -7.64 -2.95 -9.57
N PRO A 30 -8.86 -2.47 -9.91
CA PRO A 30 -9.14 -1.85 -11.20
C PRO A 30 -8.25 -0.64 -11.48
N HIS A 31 -7.96 -0.37 -12.75
CA HIS A 31 -7.05 0.71 -13.13
C HIS A 31 -7.54 2.09 -12.64
N GLU A 32 -8.83 2.40 -12.73
CA GLU A 32 -9.37 3.67 -12.20
C GLU A 32 -9.17 3.80 -10.68
N THR A 33 -9.34 2.70 -9.94
CA THR A 33 -9.15 2.66 -8.49
C THR A 33 -7.67 2.79 -8.13
N ALA A 34 -6.78 2.15 -8.90
CA ALA A 34 -5.35 2.27 -8.74
C ALA A 34 -4.87 3.72 -8.97
N GLY A 35 -5.44 4.41 -9.96
CA GLY A 35 -5.16 5.82 -10.21
C GLY A 35 -5.50 6.71 -9.01
N ARG A 36 -6.60 6.44 -8.29
CA ARG A 36 -6.97 7.18 -7.07
C ARG A 36 -5.97 7.00 -5.92
N LEU A 37 -5.32 5.83 -5.85
CA LEU A 37 -4.31 5.54 -4.83
C LEU A 37 -2.93 6.13 -5.17
N LEU A 38 -2.61 6.31 -6.45
CA LEU A 38 -1.29 6.73 -6.93
C LEU A 38 -1.20 8.21 -7.35
N HIS A 39 -2.32 8.86 -7.65
CA HIS A 39 -2.37 10.26 -8.12
C HIS A 39 -2.88 11.23 -7.06
N GLY A 40 -2.61 10.97 -5.77
CA GLY A 40 -2.92 11.93 -4.69
C GLY A 40 -1.87 13.04 -4.59
N ASP A 41 -1.96 13.83 -3.52
CA ASP A 41 -1.07 14.98 -3.28
C ASP A 41 0.42 14.61 -3.07
N TYR A 42 0.69 13.32 -2.81
CA TYR A 42 2.02 12.80 -2.45
C TYR A 42 2.29 11.48 -3.18
N PRO A 43 2.45 11.49 -4.52
CA PRO A 43 2.47 10.27 -5.34
C PRO A 43 3.65 9.34 -4.99
N THR A 44 4.82 9.91 -4.67
CA THR A 44 6.00 9.12 -4.30
C THR A 44 5.82 8.43 -2.94
N GLU A 45 5.26 9.14 -1.95
CA GLU A 45 4.99 8.59 -0.62
C GLU A 45 3.85 7.57 -0.65
N GLN A 46 2.86 7.76 -1.52
CA GLN A 46 1.80 6.78 -1.77
C GLN A 46 2.38 5.50 -2.35
N ALA A 47 3.20 5.60 -3.41
CA ALA A 47 3.89 4.45 -3.98
C ALA A 47 4.78 3.76 -2.94
N ALA A 48 5.57 4.51 -2.17
CA ALA A 48 6.41 3.96 -1.09
C ALA A 48 5.58 3.24 -0.02
N ALA A 49 4.44 3.79 0.37
CA ALA A 49 3.56 3.18 1.37
C ALA A 49 2.93 1.87 0.86
N LEU A 50 2.48 1.84 -0.41
CA LEU A 50 1.95 0.64 -1.06
C LEU A 50 3.01 -0.48 -1.18
N LEU A 51 4.24 -0.12 -1.57
CA LEU A 51 5.36 -1.06 -1.60
C LEU A 51 5.68 -1.59 -0.20
N GLY A 52 5.60 -0.74 0.83
CA GLY A 52 5.72 -1.15 2.23
C GLY A 52 4.65 -2.15 2.67
N ILE A 53 3.38 -1.92 2.29
CA ILE A 53 2.27 -2.86 2.53
C ILE A 53 2.58 -4.22 1.88
N HIS A 54 3.03 -4.23 0.62
CA HIS A 54 3.41 -5.47 -0.04
C HIS A 54 4.53 -6.22 0.67
N ALA A 55 5.57 -5.50 1.09
CA ALA A 55 6.68 -6.09 1.83
C ALA A 55 6.23 -6.71 3.16
N ALA A 56 5.31 -6.06 3.87
CA ALA A 56 4.75 -6.60 5.11
C ALA A 56 3.89 -7.84 4.85
N LEU A 57 3.01 -7.79 3.85
CA LEU A 57 2.17 -8.93 3.47
C LEU A 57 3.00 -10.15 3.04
N ARG A 58 4.13 -9.96 2.36
CA ARG A 58 5.04 -11.06 1.97
C ARG A 58 5.71 -11.75 3.16
N ARG A 59 5.78 -11.10 4.31
CA ARG A 59 6.30 -11.69 5.56
C ARG A 59 5.20 -12.43 6.32
N ILE A 60 3.98 -11.90 6.31
CA ILE A 60 2.81 -12.51 6.99
C ILE A 60 2.29 -13.72 6.20
N PHE A 61 2.20 -13.60 4.88
CA PHE A 61 1.65 -14.62 3.99
C PHE A 61 2.74 -15.21 3.10
N SER A 62 2.94 -16.53 3.21
CA SER A 62 3.83 -17.26 2.30
C SER A 62 3.30 -17.32 0.86
N ASP A 63 1.97 -17.25 0.71
CA ASP A 63 1.26 -17.36 -0.57
C ASP A 63 0.82 -15.99 -1.10
N ASN A 64 1.18 -15.70 -2.35
CA ASN A 64 0.90 -14.41 -2.99
C ASN A 64 -0.59 -14.20 -3.30
N GLU A 65 -1.35 -15.24 -3.62
CA GLU A 65 -2.78 -15.12 -3.85
C GLU A 65 -3.53 -14.86 -2.56
N ARG A 66 -3.14 -15.49 -1.45
CA ARG A 66 -3.71 -15.19 -0.13
C ARG A 66 -3.46 -13.74 0.27
N ALA A 67 -2.27 -13.22 0.03
CA ALA A 67 -1.95 -11.81 0.28
C ALA A 67 -2.84 -10.87 -0.56
N ALA A 68 -3.03 -11.18 -1.86
CA ALA A 68 -3.90 -10.40 -2.73
C ALA A 68 -5.36 -10.45 -2.28
N ARG A 69 -5.87 -11.64 -1.91
CA ARG A 69 -7.25 -11.80 -1.41
C ARG A 69 -7.48 -11.04 -0.11
N TRP A 70 -6.50 -11.00 0.79
CA TRP A 70 -6.61 -10.27 2.05
C TRP A 70 -6.84 -8.76 1.84
N ILE A 71 -6.22 -8.17 0.80
CA ILE A 71 -6.41 -6.73 0.49
C ILE A 71 -7.89 -6.39 0.23
N GLY A 72 -8.62 -7.26 -0.47
CA GLY A 72 -10.03 -7.06 -0.82
C GLY A 72 -11.03 -7.73 0.13
N ALA A 73 -10.57 -8.53 1.10
CA ALA A 73 -11.44 -9.21 2.05
C ALA A 73 -11.85 -8.30 3.20
N ALA A 74 -13.06 -8.50 3.73
CA ALA A 74 -13.50 -7.86 4.96
C ALA A 74 -12.53 -8.16 6.12
N ASN A 75 -12.21 -7.13 6.90
CA ASN A 75 -11.26 -7.24 8.00
C ASN A 75 -11.81 -6.59 9.27
N ASP A 76 -11.87 -7.36 10.35
CA ASP A 76 -12.38 -6.92 11.66
C ASP A 76 -11.53 -5.79 12.26
N ALA A 77 -10.23 -5.74 11.97
CA ALA A 77 -9.36 -4.63 12.37
C ALA A 77 -9.73 -3.29 11.71
N PHE A 78 -10.57 -3.33 10.67
CA PHE A 78 -11.03 -2.18 9.89
C PHE A 78 -12.56 -2.02 9.92
N ASP A 79 -13.19 -2.49 11.01
CA ASP A 79 -14.64 -2.42 11.21
C ASP A 79 -15.42 -3.16 10.10
N GLY A 80 -14.90 -4.31 9.68
CA GLY A 80 -15.50 -5.15 8.62
C GLY A 80 -15.25 -4.65 7.20
N ARG A 81 -14.56 -3.52 7.01
CA ARG A 81 -14.16 -3.04 5.68
C ARG A 81 -12.93 -3.77 5.18
N SER A 82 -12.73 -3.76 3.86
CA SER A 82 -11.48 -4.27 3.29
C SER A 82 -10.33 -3.30 3.51
N ALA A 83 -9.09 -3.81 3.48
CA ALA A 83 -7.91 -2.95 3.51
C ALA A 83 -7.93 -1.96 2.34
N LEU A 84 -8.41 -2.38 1.16
CA LEU A 84 -8.57 -1.52 -0.01
C LEU A 84 -9.55 -0.37 0.24
N ASP A 85 -10.70 -0.63 0.84
CA ASP A 85 -11.68 0.42 1.16
C ASP A 85 -11.11 1.44 2.14
N VAL A 86 -10.33 0.98 3.13
CA VAL A 86 -9.64 1.88 4.04
C VAL A 86 -8.64 2.73 3.27
N MET A 87 -7.78 2.14 2.43
CA MET A 87 -6.77 2.87 1.65
C MET A 87 -7.38 3.99 0.79
N LEU A 88 -8.58 3.79 0.27
CA LEU A 88 -9.28 4.75 -0.59
C LEU A 88 -9.95 5.93 0.16
N ALA A 89 -9.99 5.90 1.49
CA ALA A 89 -10.78 6.86 2.27
C ALA A 89 -10.17 8.27 2.36
N ASP A 90 -8.85 8.39 2.57
CA ASP A 90 -8.21 9.66 2.96
C ASP A 90 -6.79 9.80 2.35
N GLY A 91 -6.63 9.35 1.11
CA GLY A 91 -5.37 9.45 0.36
C GLY A 91 -4.17 8.80 1.06
N LEU A 92 -3.10 9.55 1.28
CA LEU A 92 -1.87 9.02 1.89
C LEU A 92 -2.07 8.58 3.36
N ALA A 93 -2.90 9.29 4.11
CA ALA A 93 -3.08 9.03 5.54
C ALA A 93 -3.72 7.66 5.79
N SER A 94 -4.72 7.30 4.98
CA SER A 94 -5.35 5.99 5.01
C SER A 94 -4.40 4.86 4.59
N ILE A 95 -3.60 5.06 3.54
CA ILE A 95 -2.62 4.04 3.10
C ILE A 95 -1.58 3.80 4.21
N ARG A 96 -1.09 4.86 4.85
CA ARG A 96 -0.17 4.75 6.01
C ARG A 96 -0.82 4.09 7.22
N ARG A 97 -2.14 4.22 7.41
CA ARG A 97 -2.87 3.51 8.47
C ARG A 97 -2.82 2.00 8.26
N VAL A 98 -3.12 1.53 7.05
CA VAL A 98 -3.06 0.09 6.71
C VAL A 98 -1.63 -0.44 6.84
N ARG A 99 -0.64 0.33 6.35
CA ARG A 99 0.78 -0.03 6.49
C ARG A 99 1.19 -0.23 7.95
N ARG A 100 0.86 0.72 8.83
CA ARG A 100 1.21 0.66 10.26
C ARG A 100 0.56 -0.52 10.96
N TYR A 101 -0.68 -0.84 10.61
CA TYR A 101 -1.36 -2.03 11.12
C TYR A 101 -0.58 -3.32 10.75
N LEU A 102 -0.18 -3.47 9.48
CA LEU A 102 0.59 -4.64 9.06
C LEU A 102 1.98 -4.70 9.71
N GLU A 103 2.62 -3.54 9.92
CA GLU A 103 3.90 -3.46 10.63
C GLU A 103 3.76 -3.83 12.11
N SER A 104 2.64 -3.50 12.77
CA SER A 104 2.38 -3.93 14.15
C SER A 104 2.14 -5.43 14.25
N GLU A 105 1.41 -6.03 13.30
CA GLU A 105 1.20 -7.49 13.23
C GLU A 105 2.53 -8.27 13.06
N LEU A 106 3.55 -7.64 12.49
CA LEU A 106 4.88 -8.24 12.33
C LEU A 106 5.79 -8.12 13.55
N THR A 107 5.53 -7.17 14.43
CA THR A 107 6.37 -6.87 15.60
C THR A 107 5.74 -7.35 16.91
N GLY A 108 4.45 -7.71 16.88
CA GLY A 108 3.69 -8.25 18.00
C GLY A 108 3.94 -9.71 18.31
#